data_AF-R7YPV8-F1
#
_entry.id   AF-R7YPV8-F1
#
_cell.length_a   1.000
_cell.length_b   1.000
_cell.length_c   1.000
_cell.angle_alpha   90.00
_cell.angle_beta   90.00
_cell.angle_gamma   90.00
#
_symmetry.space_group_name_H-M   'P 1'
#
loop_
_entity.id
_entity.type
_entity.pdbx_description
1 polymer ?
#
loop_
_entity_poly.entity_id
_entity_poly.type
_entity_poly.pdbx_seq_one_letter_code
_entity_poly.pdbx_strand_id
1 'polypeptide(L)'
;MQNSVSNSESTKHLDGPKSQISLEQLLAQFRPFRTPPAPVPFDDAEPPVSKRKASQKQRPSEVREAPPARQKRKAWKTTIVVTESTDANGAKTYATTTTPLKEIRDPSLVESLEQRIIVPKPFLERMRIRQQKWEEYMEDRVGNGASNMLLISVKRQRKLKMKKHKYKKLMRRTRNLRRKLDRT
;
A
#
# COMPACT_ATOMS: atom_id res chain seq x y z
N MET A 1 -1.71 29.46 -52.62
CA MET A 1 -1.11 28.55 -51.63
C MET A 1 0.13 29.24 -51.06
N GLN A 2 -0.02 30.01 -49.98
CA GLN A 2 1.09 30.69 -49.28
C GLN A 2 1.35 29.90 -47.99
N ASN A 3 2.52 29.27 -47.87
CA ASN A 3 2.93 28.62 -46.63
C ASN A 3 3.81 29.59 -45.84
N SER A 4 3.46 29.76 -44.56
CA SER A 4 4.03 30.68 -43.58
C SER A 4 5.49 30.36 -43.25
N VAL A 5 6.33 31.40 -43.29
CA VAL A 5 7.78 31.41 -43.05
C VAL A 5 8.14 31.48 -41.55
N SER A 6 7.18 31.24 -40.65
CA SER A 6 7.32 31.53 -39.22
C SER A 6 7.66 30.31 -38.37
N ASN A 7 8.71 29.56 -38.75
CA ASN A 7 9.36 28.61 -37.83
C ASN A 7 10.82 28.36 -38.24
N SER A 8 11.60 29.44 -38.44
CA SER A 8 13.03 29.38 -38.74
C SER A 8 13.90 29.24 -37.49
N GLU A 9 13.36 28.70 -36.40
CA GLU A 9 14.12 28.40 -35.19
C GLU A 9 14.86 27.07 -35.37
N SER A 10 16.04 27.14 -36.00
CA SER A 10 17.13 26.16 -35.98
C SER A 10 16.70 24.68 -35.97
N THR A 11 16.10 24.19 -37.06
CA THR A 11 15.96 22.74 -37.29
C THR A 11 17.33 22.11 -37.52
N LYS A 12 17.87 21.45 -36.49
CA LYS A 12 19.14 20.72 -36.58
C LYS A 12 18.92 19.40 -37.33
N HIS A 13 19.31 19.35 -38.60
CA HIS A 13 19.25 18.14 -39.41
C HIS A 13 20.27 17.09 -38.94
N LEU A 14 19.86 15.82 -38.84
CA LEU A 14 20.70 14.71 -38.33
C LEU A 14 21.73 14.20 -39.35
N ASP A 15 21.64 14.64 -40.61
CA ASP A 15 22.53 14.22 -41.71
C ASP A 15 23.83 15.05 -41.80
N GLY A 16 24.02 16.03 -40.91
CA GLY A 16 25.24 16.84 -40.84
C GLY A 16 26.42 16.10 -40.19
N PRO A 17 27.67 16.60 -40.37
CA PRO A 17 28.85 16.01 -39.74
C PRO A 17 28.66 15.95 -38.21
N LYS A 18 28.87 14.76 -37.63
CA LYS A 18 28.65 14.50 -36.20
C LYS A 18 29.53 15.46 -35.38
N SER A 19 28.91 16.39 -34.67
CA SER A 19 29.63 17.27 -33.73
C SER A 19 30.29 16.40 -32.66
N GLN A 20 31.62 16.44 -32.56
CA GLN A 20 32.43 15.70 -31.60
C GLN A 20 32.32 16.30 -30.18
N ILE A 21 31.10 16.42 -29.67
CA ILE A 21 30.88 16.88 -28.30
C ILE A 21 31.22 15.71 -27.37
N SER A 22 32.10 15.94 -26.40
CA SER A 22 32.41 14.93 -25.40
C SER A 22 31.16 14.62 -24.57
N LEU A 23 31.02 13.37 -24.14
CA LEU A 23 29.86 12.93 -23.35
C LEU A 23 29.68 13.78 -22.08
N GLU A 24 30.77 14.19 -21.46
CA GLU A 24 30.79 15.06 -20.28
C GLU A 24 30.22 16.46 -20.58
N GLN A 25 30.56 17.04 -21.73
CA GLN A 25 30.03 18.33 -22.17
C GLN A 25 28.54 18.25 -22.51
N LEU A 26 28.07 17.09 -23.00
CA LEU A 26 26.65 16.82 -23.23
C LEU A 26 25.90 16.66 -21.91
N LEU A 27 26.49 15.99 -20.91
CA LEU A 27 25.91 15.88 -19.56
C LEU A 27 25.81 17.23 -18.84
N ALA A 28 26.80 18.12 -19.03
CA ALA A 28 26.78 19.46 -18.43
C ALA A 28 25.64 20.36 -18.94
N GLN A 29 25.07 20.08 -20.11
CA GLN A 29 23.92 20.82 -20.65
C GLN A 29 22.59 20.42 -19.99
N PHE A 30 22.51 19.23 -19.40
CA PHE A 30 21.30 18.80 -18.72
C PHE A 30 21.19 19.48 -17.36
N ARG A 31 20.07 20.19 -17.16
CA ARG A 31 19.73 20.72 -15.85
C ARG A 31 19.39 19.55 -14.91
N PRO A 32 19.81 19.60 -13.63
CA PRO A 32 19.34 18.65 -12.63
C PRO A 32 17.82 18.56 -12.64
N PHE A 33 17.29 17.35 -12.49
CA PHE A 33 15.86 17.10 -12.55
C PHE A 33 15.11 17.97 -11.54
N ARG A 34 14.16 18.75 -12.04
CA ARG A 34 13.18 19.47 -11.23
C ARG A 34 11.84 18.82 -11.48
N THR A 35 11.26 18.22 -10.44
CA THR A 35 9.92 17.64 -10.52
C THR A 35 8.96 18.69 -11.05
N PRO A 36 8.11 18.36 -12.03
CA PRO A 36 7.07 19.27 -12.47
C PRO A 36 6.19 19.66 -11.28
N PRO A 37 5.57 20.86 -11.30
CA PRO A 37 4.57 21.21 -10.31
C PRO A 37 3.43 20.19 -10.32
N ALA A 38 2.79 19.99 -9.17
CA ALA A 38 1.66 19.08 -9.05
C ALA A 38 0.55 19.49 -10.03
N PRO A 39 -0.14 18.53 -10.68
CA PRO A 39 -1.27 18.84 -11.53
C PRO A 39 -2.37 19.47 -10.68
N VAL A 40 -2.89 20.60 -11.14
CA VAL A 40 -4.06 21.25 -10.54
C VAL A 40 -5.29 20.54 -11.11
N PRO A 41 -6.31 20.21 -10.29
CA PRO A 41 -7.57 19.68 -10.79
C PRO A 41 -8.16 20.60 -11.86
N PHE A 42 -8.64 20.02 -12.95
CA PHE A 42 -9.45 20.75 -13.91
C PHE A 42 -10.81 20.97 -13.26
N ASP A 43 -11.24 22.24 -13.19
CA ASP A 43 -12.63 22.53 -12.87
C ASP A 43 -13.47 22.03 -14.06
N ASP A 44 -14.05 20.85 -13.93
CA ASP A 44 -15.00 20.26 -14.88
C ASP A 44 -16.34 21.01 -14.84
N ALA A 45 -16.32 22.33 -15.01
CA ALA A 45 -17.51 23.14 -15.10
C ALA A 45 -17.17 24.50 -15.73
N GLU A 46 -17.07 24.56 -17.05
CA GLU A 46 -17.52 25.73 -17.80
C GLU A 46 -17.91 25.30 -19.22
N PRO A 47 -19.02 25.84 -19.75
CA PRO A 47 -18.82 26.83 -20.82
C PRO A 47 -19.81 28.02 -20.70
N PRO A 48 -19.63 29.11 -21.47
CA PRO A 48 -18.44 29.94 -21.57
C PRO A 48 -18.76 31.44 -21.30
N VAL A 49 -17.75 32.22 -20.94
CA VAL A 49 -17.66 33.71 -20.99
C VAL A 49 -18.68 34.52 -20.16
N SER A 50 -18.23 35.07 -19.02
CA SER A 50 -18.28 36.54 -18.82
C SER A 50 -17.29 37.01 -17.74
N LYS A 51 -16.59 38.09 -18.05
CA LYS A 51 -15.61 38.76 -17.18
C LYS A 51 -16.31 39.33 -15.93
N ARG A 52 -15.68 39.25 -14.75
CA ARG A 52 -15.20 40.43 -13.97
C ARG A 52 -14.80 40.13 -12.51
N LYS A 53 -13.59 40.62 -12.21
CA LYS A 53 -13.11 41.31 -10.99
C LYS A 53 -12.71 40.49 -9.75
N ALA A 54 -11.47 40.78 -9.37
CA ALA A 54 -10.81 40.48 -8.12
C ALA A 54 -11.46 41.17 -6.91
N SER A 55 -11.43 40.48 -5.77
CA SER A 55 -11.07 41.06 -4.46
C SER A 55 -10.91 39.99 -3.37
N GLN A 56 -9.81 40.12 -2.62
CA GLN A 56 -9.52 39.48 -1.34
C GLN A 56 -10.66 39.59 -0.33
N LYS A 57 -10.94 38.50 0.43
CA LYS A 57 -11.07 38.57 1.90
C LYS A 57 -11.01 37.20 2.58
N GLN A 58 -10.52 37.24 3.81
CA GLN A 58 -10.07 36.12 4.64
C GLN A 58 -11.21 35.50 5.49
N ARG A 59 -10.99 34.25 5.92
CA ARG A 59 -11.53 33.50 7.09
C ARG A 59 -12.95 32.89 6.96
N PRO A 60 -13.34 31.96 7.87
CA PRO A 60 -12.91 30.56 7.93
C PRO A 60 -14.13 29.62 7.90
N SER A 61 -14.16 28.60 7.03
CA SER A 61 -15.29 27.66 6.98
C SER A 61 -14.92 26.31 7.57
N GLU A 62 -15.52 26.05 8.72
CA GLU A 62 -15.69 24.75 9.37
C GLU A 62 -15.90 23.62 8.35
N VAL A 63 -15.19 22.51 8.57
CA VAL A 63 -15.43 21.25 7.88
C VAL A 63 -16.80 20.74 8.30
N ARG A 64 -17.84 21.13 7.56
CA ARG A 64 -19.11 20.39 7.55
C ARG A 64 -18.93 19.24 6.56
N GLU A 65 -18.59 18.07 7.08
CA GLU A 65 -18.74 16.83 6.35
C GLU A 65 -20.20 16.70 5.92
N ALA A 66 -20.48 16.88 4.64
CA ALA A 66 -21.76 16.53 4.07
C ALA A 66 -21.94 15.00 4.22
N PRO A 67 -23.04 14.51 4.79
CA PRO A 67 -23.26 13.07 4.88
C PRO A 67 -23.28 12.47 3.46
N PRO A 68 -22.60 11.34 3.22
CA PRO A 68 -22.56 10.73 1.90
C PRO A 68 -23.99 10.41 1.46
N ALA A 69 -24.34 10.84 0.25
CA ALA A 69 -25.63 10.54 -0.36
C ALA A 69 -25.87 9.02 -0.29
N ARG A 70 -26.88 8.59 0.48
CA ARG A 70 -27.21 7.17 0.66
C ARG A 70 -27.62 6.60 -0.69
N GLN A 71 -26.71 5.85 -1.32
CA GLN A 71 -27.01 5.12 -2.54
C GLN A 71 -28.15 4.14 -2.26
N LYS A 72 -29.25 4.24 -3.01
CA LYS A 72 -30.38 3.32 -2.90
C LYS A 72 -29.94 1.94 -3.41
N ARG A 73 -29.65 1.01 -2.50
CA ARG A 73 -29.28 -0.37 -2.84
C ARG A 73 -30.54 -1.25 -2.87
N LYS A 74 -30.63 -2.12 -3.88
CA LYS A 74 -31.63 -3.20 -3.95
C LYS A 74 -30.91 -4.53 -3.76
N ALA A 75 -31.56 -5.47 -3.08
CA ALA A 75 -31.00 -6.80 -2.83
C ALA A 75 -31.89 -7.85 -3.51
N TRP A 76 -31.28 -8.88 -4.09
CA TRP A 76 -31.98 -9.99 -4.73
C TRP A 76 -31.44 -11.31 -4.22
N LYS A 77 -32.31 -12.32 -4.12
CA LYS A 77 -31.96 -13.67 -3.68
C LYS A 77 -32.47 -14.70 -4.65
N THR A 78 -31.63 -15.69 -4.92
CA THR A 78 -31.96 -16.94 -5.59
C THR A 78 -31.29 -18.08 -4.81
N THR A 79 -31.99 -19.20 -4.69
CA THR A 79 -31.46 -20.43 -4.10
C THR A 79 -31.27 -21.44 -5.23
N ILE A 80 -30.07 -22.02 -5.32
CA ILE A 80 -29.73 -23.11 -6.24
C ILE A 80 -29.59 -24.38 -5.40
N VAL A 81 -30.40 -25.40 -5.69
CA VAL A 81 -30.35 -26.71 -5.04
C VAL A 81 -29.78 -27.70 -6.03
N VAL A 82 -28.66 -28.32 -5.69
CA VAL A 82 -28.04 -29.38 -6.49
C VAL A 82 -28.30 -30.71 -5.80
N THR A 83 -28.99 -31.62 -6.48
CA THR A 83 -29.26 -32.98 -6.03
C THR A 83 -28.38 -33.95 -6.83
N GLU A 84 -27.55 -34.70 -6.12
CA GLU A 84 -26.77 -35.82 -6.67
C GLU A 84 -27.54 -37.12 -6.45
N SER A 85 -27.76 -37.90 -7.52
CA SER A 85 -28.28 -39.27 -7.44
C SER A 85 -27.25 -40.24 -8.02
N THR A 86 -27.15 -41.43 -7.43
CA THR A 86 -26.25 -42.50 -7.90
C THR A 86 -27.10 -43.68 -8.33
N ASP A 87 -26.99 -44.10 -9.59
CA ASP A 87 -27.71 -45.25 -10.13
C ASP A 87 -27.11 -46.58 -9.63
N ALA A 88 -27.85 -47.68 -9.79
CA ALA A 88 -27.39 -49.03 -9.45
C ALA A 88 -26.08 -49.43 -10.16
N ASN A 89 -25.76 -48.79 -11.29
CA ASN A 89 -24.51 -48.95 -12.03
C ASN A 89 -23.35 -48.09 -11.50
N GLY A 90 -23.55 -47.33 -10.42
CA GLY A 90 -22.55 -46.44 -9.84
C GLY A 90 -22.36 -45.11 -10.58
N ALA A 91 -23.13 -44.85 -11.64
CA ALA A 91 -23.10 -43.57 -12.36
C ALA A 91 -23.77 -42.47 -11.51
N LYS A 92 -23.09 -41.33 -11.36
CA LYS A 92 -23.58 -40.15 -10.64
C LYS A 92 -24.23 -39.17 -11.59
N THR A 93 -25.47 -38.77 -11.32
CA THR A 93 -26.19 -37.72 -12.05
C THR A 93 -26.45 -36.54 -11.14
N TYR A 94 -26.20 -35.33 -11.65
CA TYR A 94 -26.43 -34.08 -10.94
C TYR A 94 -27.61 -33.37 -11.56
N ALA A 95 -28.66 -33.14 -10.78
CA ALA A 95 -29.78 -32.29 -11.16
C ALA A 95 -29.75 -30.99 -10.36
N THR A 96 -30.00 -29.88 -11.04
CA THR A 96 -29.96 -28.54 -10.43
C THR A 96 -31.31 -27.88 -10.55
N THR A 97 -31.91 -27.50 -9.42
CA THR A 97 -33.17 -26.76 -9.35
C THR A 97 -32.90 -25.36 -8.83
N THR A 98 -33.27 -24.33 -9.60
CA THR A 98 -33.05 -22.93 -9.24
C THR A 98 -34.38 -22.22 -9.00
N THR A 99 -34.51 -21.54 -7.86
CA THR A 99 -35.69 -20.72 -7.56
C THR A 99 -35.62 -19.37 -8.31
N PRO A 100 -36.77 -18.78 -8.71
CA PRO A 100 -36.79 -17.48 -9.38
C PRO A 100 -36.20 -16.39 -8.48
N LEU A 101 -35.53 -15.42 -9.10
CA LEU A 101 -34.91 -14.30 -8.42
C LEU A 101 -35.97 -13.42 -7.73
N LYS A 102 -35.89 -13.26 -6.41
CA LYS A 102 -36.82 -12.43 -5.62
C LYS A 102 -36.08 -11.28 -4.95
N GLU A 103 -36.64 -10.07 -5.04
CA GLU A 103 -36.12 -8.88 -4.36
C GLU A 103 -36.35 -8.99 -2.85
N ILE A 104 -35.30 -8.74 -2.05
CA ILE A 104 -35.35 -8.67 -0.60
C ILE A 104 -35.53 -7.21 -0.20
N ARG A 105 -36.64 -6.91 0.50
CA ARG A 105 -36.94 -5.57 1.00
C ARG A 105 -36.23 -5.25 2.33
N ASP A 106 -35.92 -6.28 3.11
CA ASP A 106 -35.33 -6.12 4.45
C ASP A 106 -33.80 -6.30 4.43
N PRO A 107 -33.02 -5.23 4.61
CA PRO A 107 -31.56 -5.27 4.49
C PRO A 107 -30.88 -6.09 5.60
N SER A 108 -31.54 -6.29 6.75
CA SER A 108 -31.00 -7.04 7.89
C SER A 108 -30.75 -8.53 7.59
N LEU A 109 -31.52 -9.11 6.67
CA LEU A 109 -31.39 -10.52 6.29
C LEU A 109 -30.13 -10.79 5.47
N VAL A 110 -29.65 -9.78 4.72
CA VAL A 110 -28.42 -9.85 3.91
C VAL A 110 -27.18 -9.89 4.80
N GLU A 111 -27.12 -9.04 5.84
CA GLU A 111 -26.00 -9.00 6.80
C GLU A 111 -25.82 -10.33 7.54
N SER A 112 -26.93 -10.98 7.91
CA SER A 112 -26.89 -12.29 8.58
C SER A 112 -26.38 -13.43 7.68
N LEU A 113 -26.58 -13.34 6.36
CA LEU A 113 -26.14 -14.34 5.39
C LEU A 113 -24.66 -14.15 5.05
N GLU A 114 -24.20 -12.91 4.94
CA GLU A 114 -22.79 -12.55 4.72
C GLU A 114 -21.88 -13.05 5.85
N GLN A 115 -22.37 -13.04 7.10
CA GLN A 115 -21.62 -13.53 8.27
C GLN A 115 -21.32 -15.03 8.24
N ARG A 116 -22.07 -15.83 7.46
CA ARG A 116 -21.86 -17.29 7.35
C ARG A 116 -20.92 -17.69 6.22
N ILE A 117 -20.55 -16.76 5.34
CA ILE A 117 -19.63 -17.05 4.24
C ILE A 117 -18.22 -16.83 4.76
N ILE A 118 -17.50 -17.92 5.03
CA ILE A 118 -16.06 -17.89 5.31
C ILE A 118 -15.36 -17.59 3.98
N VAL A 119 -15.33 -16.32 3.58
CA VAL A 119 -14.54 -15.87 2.44
C VAL A 119 -13.07 -15.88 2.88
N PRO A 120 -12.16 -16.59 2.17
CA PRO A 120 -10.74 -16.47 2.43
C PRO A 120 -10.34 -14.99 2.28
N LYS A 121 -9.87 -14.40 3.39
CA LYS A 121 -9.59 -12.97 3.51
C LYS A 121 -8.86 -12.44 2.27
N PRO A 122 -9.40 -11.46 1.52
CA PRO A 122 -8.77 -10.94 0.31
C PRO A 122 -7.39 -10.36 0.60
N PHE A 123 -6.54 -10.22 -0.44
CA PHE A 123 -5.17 -9.74 -0.30
C PHE A 123 -5.03 -8.45 0.51
N LEU A 124 -5.96 -7.50 0.35
CA LEU A 124 -5.97 -6.24 1.10
C LEU A 124 -6.18 -6.44 2.60
N GLU A 125 -7.02 -7.38 3.01
CA GLU A 125 -7.24 -7.69 4.41
C GLU A 125 -6.02 -8.40 5.02
N ARG A 126 -5.34 -9.26 4.24
CA ARG A 126 -4.05 -9.84 4.65
C ARG A 126 -2.95 -8.79 4.79
N MET A 127 -2.92 -7.80 3.90
CA MET A 127 -2.01 -6.65 4.00
C MET A 127 -2.31 -5.82 5.26
N ARG A 128 -3.60 -5.56 5.55
CA ARG A 128 -4.02 -4.85 6.75
C ARG A 128 -3.61 -5.59 8.03
N ILE A 129 -3.87 -6.89 8.12
CA ILE A 129 -3.47 -7.72 9.26
C ILE A 129 -1.95 -7.73 9.43
N ARG A 130 -1.20 -7.79 8.33
CA ARG A 130 0.27 -7.73 8.36
C ARG A 130 0.78 -6.39 8.90
N GLN A 131 0.17 -5.29 8.46
CA GLN A 131 0.50 -3.95 8.94
C GLN A 131 0.27 -3.83 10.45
N GLN A 132 -0.93 -4.23 10.91
CA GLN A 132 -1.32 -4.17 12.32
C GLN A 132 -0.38 -4.99 13.21
N LYS A 133 0.01 -6.21 12.78
CA LYS A 133 0.99 -7.03 13.50
C LYS A 133 2.38 -6.39 13.57
N TRP A 134 2.78 -5.66 12.53
CA TRP A 134 4.06 -4.96 12.52
C TRP A 134 4.05 -3.76 13.46
N GLU A 135 2.95 -3.01 13.48
CA GLU A 135 2.73 -1.89 14.40
C GLU A 135 2.73 -2.36 15.86
N GLU A 136 1.97 -3.41 16.18
CA GLU A 136 1.93 -4.03 17.52
C GLU A 136 3.32 -4.51 17.96
N TYR A 137 4.08 -5.17 17.09
CA TYR A 137 5.46 -5.57 17.37
C TYR A 137 6.41 -4.39 17.60
N MET A 138 6.21 -3.27 16.90
CA MET A 138 7.00 -2.06 17.08
C MET A 138 6.62 -1.33 18.37
N GLU A 139 5.33 -1.23 18.70
CA GLU A 139 4.84 -0.64 19.94
C GLU A 139 5.31 -1.44 21.16
N ASP A 140 5.23 -2.77 21.14
CA ASP A 140 5.75 -3.64 22.21
C ASP A 140 7.25 -3.45 22.44
N ARG A 141 8.02 -3.20 21.38
CA ARG A 141 9.44 -2.88 21.48
C ARG A 141 9.68 -1.51 22.08
N VAL A 142 8.91 -0.51 21.68
CA VAL A 142 9.05 0.88 22.17
C VAL A 142 8.60 0.98 23.63
N GLY A 143 7.54 0.29 24.01
CA GLY A 143 6.96 0.29 25.37
C GLY A 143 7.81 -0.43 26.41
N ASN A 144 8.47 -1.54 26.07
CA ASN A 144 9.32 -2.31 26.99
C ASN A 144 10.76 -1.78 27.16
N GLY A 145 11.00 -0.51 26.84
CA GLY A 145 12.31 0.11 27.03
C GLY A 145 13.40 -0.43 26.10
N ALA A 146 13.05 -0.97 24.93
CA ALA A 146 14.03 -1.14 23.84
C ALA A 146 14.32 0.25 23.25
N SER A 147 15.07 1.03 24.04
CA SER A 147 15.58 2.36 23.77
C SER A 147 16.17 2.45 22.38
N ASN A 148 15.37 2.87 21.40
CA ASN A 148 15.77 3.13 20.03
C ASN A 148 16.46 1.95 19.33
N MET A 149 16.29 1.87 18.01
CA MET A 149 17.26 1.14 17.19
C MET A 149 18.58 1.93 17.18
N LEU A 150 19.25 2.08 18.32
CA LEU A 150 20.59 2.63 18.39
C LEU A 150 21.50 1.53 17.85
N LEU A 151 21.90 1.68 16.59
CA LEU A 151 23.14 1.13 16.07
C LEU A 151 24.21 1.28 17.15
N ILE A 152 24.46 0.22 17.92
CA ILE A 152 25.48 0.25 18.96
C ILE A 152 26.82 0.34 18.25
N SER A 153 27.59 1.39 18.53
CA SER A 153 28.87 1.62 17.84
C SER A 153 29.75 0.37 17.90
N VAL A 154 30.51 0.11 16.83
CA VAL A 154 31.44 -1.03 16.76
C VAL A 154 32.40 -1.06 17.96
N LYS A 155 32.76 0.11 18.51
CA LYS A 155 33.53 0.26 19.75
C LYS A 155 32.82 -0.36 20.96
N ARG A 156 31.53 -0.07 21.18
CA ARG A 156 30.73 -0.68 22.25
C ARG A 156 30.47 -2.17 21.99
N GLN A 157 30.23 -2.57 20.75
CA GLN A 157 30.10 -3.99 20.37
C GLN A 157 31.37 -4.78 20.70
N ARG A 158 32.56 -4.26 20.36
CA ARG A 158 33.85 -4.88 20.70
C ARG A 158 34.06 -4.97 22.21
N LYS A 159 33.67 -3.95 22.98
CA LYS A 159 33.69 -4.01 24.45
C LYS A 159 32.80 -5.14 24.99
N LEU A 160 31.56 -5.24 24.52
CA LEU A 160 30.64 -6.31 24.93
C LEU A 160 31.14 -7.69 24.47
N LYS A 161 31.65 -7.81 23.24
CA LYS A 161 32.28 -9.03 22.72
C LYS A 161 33.45 -9.46 23.60
N MET A 162 34.30 -8.51 23.99
CA MET A 162 35.45 -8.80 24.84
C MET A 162 35.00 -9.21 26.25
N LYS A 163 34.02 -8.52 26.85
CA LYS A 163 33.42 -8.92 28.13
C LYS A 163 32.85 -10.35 28.07
N LYS A 164 32.03 -10.65 27.05
CA LYS A 164 31.48 -12.00 26.81
C LYS A 164 32.58 -13.04 26.62
N HIS A 165 33.61 -12.72 25.85
CA HIS A 165 34.75 -13.60 25.61
C HIS A 165 35.53 -13.89 26.91
N LYS A 166 35.85 -12.85 27.70
CA LYS A 166 36.55 -12.98 28.98
C LYS A 166 35.72 -13.80 29.98
N TYR A 167 34.43 -13.51 30.09
CA TYR A 167 33.50 -14.29 30.92
C TYR A 167 33.45 -15.77 30.48
N LYS A 168 33.29 -16.05 29.18
CA LYS A 168 33.27 -17.42 28.66
C LYS A 168 34.60 -18.15 28.92
N LYS A 169 35.74 -17.45 28.81
CA LYS A 169 37.06 -18.00 29.12
C LYS A 169 37.21 -18.30 30.62
N LEU A 170 36.75 -17.39 31.48
CA LEU A 170 36.70 -17.59 32.94
C LEU A 170 35.83 -18.81 33.29
N MET A 171 34.59 -18.85 32.80
CA MET A 171 33.64 -19.94 33.05
C MET A 171 34.15 -21.30 32.60
N ARG A 172 34.92 -21.36 31.49
CA ARG A 172 35.59 -22.59 31.05
C ARG A 172 36.70 -23.01 32.00
N ARG A 173 37.55 -22.06 32.42
CA ARG A 173 38.68 -22.32 33.33
C ARG A 173 38.21 -22.74 34.73
N THR A 174 37.14 -22.13 35.25
CA THR A 174 36.60 -22.40 36.59
C THR A 174 35.48 -23.44 36.61
N ARG A 175 35.26 -24.19 35.51
CA ARG A 175 34.15 -25.16 35.38
C ARG A 175 34.13 -26.18 36.53
N ASN A 176 35.26 -26.81 36.83
CA ASN A 176 35.32 -27.85 37.86
C ASN A 176 35.20 -27.28 39.27
N LEU A 177 35.77 -26.10 39.53
CA LEU A 177 35.62 -25.41 40.81
C LEU A 177 34.14 -25.06 41.06
N ARG A 178 33.44 -24.55 40.04
CA ARG A 178 32.02 -24.24 40.13
C ARG A 178 31.15 -25.49 40.34
N ARG A 179 31.50 -26.61 39.68
CA ARG A 179 30.84 -27.91 39.90
C ARG A 179 31.04 -28.48 41.29
N LYS A 180 32.25 -28.35 41.86
CA LYS A 180 32.54 -28.84 43.22
C LYS A 180 31.86 -28.02 44.31
N LEU A 181 31.56 -26.75 44.03
CA LEU A 181 30.91 -25.83 44.96
C LEU A 181 29.38 -25.75 44.75
N ASP A 182 28.79 -26.61 43.92
CA ASP A 182 27.38 -26.59 43.52
C ASP A 182 26.87 -25.20 43.09
N ARG A 183 27.76 -24.40 42.50
CA ARG A 183 27.49 -23.09 41.90
C ARG A 183 27.44 -23.23 40.38
N THR A 184 26.51 -24.03 39.87
CA THR A 184 26.28 -24.21 38.43
C THR A 184 25.46 -23.08 37.83
#